data_AF-A0A8T4H2L6-F1
#
_entry.id   AF-A0A8T4H2L6-F1
#
_cell.length_a   1.000
_cell.length_b   1.000
_cell.length_c   1.000
_cell.angle_alpha   90.00
_cell.angle_beta   90.00
_cell.angle_gamma   90.00
#
_symmetry.space_group_name_H-M   'P 1'
#
loop_
_entity.id
_entity.type
_entity.pdbx_description
1 polymer ?
#
loop_
_entity_poly.entity_id
_entity_poly.type
_entity_poly.pdbx_seq_one_letter_code
_entity_poly.pdbx_strand_id
1 'polypeptide(L)'
;MEELGSRANFDRMGTLGVEEEFYVVDEEGQPVSGIDELVYGDSDPPEPLAGKLDHELFQFTIETQTPLIEDVADAEEHLLAVREALVEHAETHDYRIAAAGLHPEARWRELDHAEKPRYRSQLERIQYPQHRNTTAGLHVHVGVDDPEKAVWIANELRWDLPPLLALSANSPFWNGFDTGLASARAKIFENLPNTGMPTRFADYEAFERYERRMVEQGSVEDRGELWFDVRPHTGHGTVEIRAPDAQADPAVVQAFVEGIHAMVIDLAERYEDGAERLGPGLRRELLDENKWRATRHGHDATFVDRDGESTVTLADAVERTCNRIGNDALANLLDQESGSRRQRRIHETRGAAELRESLIL
;
A
#
# COMPACT_ATOMS: atom_id res chain seq x y z
N MET A 1 -14.98 -11.22 -13.08
CA MET A 1 -13.52 -11.06 -13.17
C MET A 1 -12.96 -12.41 -13.57
N GLU A 2 -12.05 -12.50 -14.54
CA GLU A 2 -11.29 -13.75 -14.72
C GLU A 2 -10.49 -14.00 -13.44
N GLU A 3 -10.61 -15.17 -12.82
CA GLU A 3 -9.98 -15.49 -11.54
C GLU A 3 -8.45 -15.52 -11.63
N LEU A 4 -7.91 -15.75 -12.83
CA LEU A 4 -6.48 -15.75 -13.16
C LEU A 4 -6.13 -14.69 -14.21
N GLY A 5 -4.89 -14.20 -14.17
CA GLY A 5 -4.38 -13.25 -15.15
C GLY A 5 -3.72 -13.95 -16.35
N SER A 6 -3.05 -13.17 -17.20
CA SER A 6 -2.43 -13.68 -18.41
C SER A 6 -1.04 -13.12 -18.61
N ARG A 7 -0.16 -13.95 -19.18
CA ARG A 7 1.16 -13.54 -19.67
C ARG A 7 1.07 -12.36 -20.65
N ALA A 8 0.00 -12.32 -21.45
CA ALA A 8 -0.19 -11.31 -22.49
C ALA A 8 -0.46 -9.90 -21.94
N ASN A 9 -0.81 -9.77 -20.65
CA ASN A 9 -1.07 -8.47 -20.03
C ASN A 9 0.22 -7.69 -19.76
N PHE A 10 1.38 -8.36 -19.70
CA PHE A 10 2.68 -7.73 -19.51
C PHE A 10 3.20 -7.22 -20.86
N ASP A 11 2.67 -6.09 -21.34
CA ASP A 11 2.94 -5.55 -22.67
C ASP A 11 3.30 -4.06 -22.69
N ARG A 12 3.30 -3.40 -21.53
CA ARG A 12 3.49 -1.95 -21.42
C ARG A 12 4.44 -1.60 -20.28
N MET A 13 5.61 -1.06 -20.64
CA MET A 13 6.61 -0.63 -19.67
C MET A 13 6.34 0.80 -19.17
N GLY A 14 6.40 1.01 -17.86
CA GLY A 14 6.50 2.34 -17.26
C GLY A 14 5.19 3.11 -17.07
N THR A 15 4.05 2.58 -17.49
CA THR A 15 2.73 3.15 -17.16
C THR A 15 2.45 3.03 -15.67
N LEU A 16 1.58 3.87 -15.13
CA LEU A 16 1.29 3.95 -13.70
C LEU A 16 -0.21 3.80 -13.38
N GLY A 17 -0.47 3.21 -12.23
CA GLY A 17 -1.77 3.26 -11.56
C GLY A 17 -1.54 3.35 -10.05
N VAL A 18 -2.28 4.23 -9.38
CA VAL A 18 -2.17 4.42 -7.94
C VAL A 18 -3.52 4.14 -7.29
N GLU A 19 -3.50 3.35 -6.22
CA GLU A 19 -4.66 3.09 -5.38
C GLU A 19 -4.40 3.69 -4.01
N GLU A 20 -5.35 4.47 -3.51
CA GLU A 20 -5.29 5.09 -2.19
C GLU A 20 -6.53 4.70 -1.39
N GLU A 21 -6.30 4.19 -0.18
CA GLU A 21 -7.36 3.86 0.77
C GLU A 21 -7.49 4.99 1.80
N PHE A 22 -8.72 5.38 2.10
CA PHE A 22 -9.08 6.46 3.01
C PHE A 22 -10.18 6.05 3.99
N TYR A 23 -10.43 6.90 4.98
CA TYR A 23 -11.54 6.75 5.92
C TYR A 23 -12.60 7.80 5.67
N VAL A 24 -13.86 7.36 5.61
CA VAL A 24 -15.03 8.22 5.69
C VAL A 24 -15.26 8.58 7.15
N VAL A 25 -15.32 9.88 7.44
CA VAL A 25 -15.45 10.41 8.80
C VAL A 25 -16.54 11.49 8.88
N ASP A 26 -17.08 11.71 10.07
CA ASP A 26 -18.01 12.82 10.34
C ASP A 26 -17.28 14.18 10.48
N GLU A 27 -18.05 15.22 10.81
CA GLU A 27 -17.54 16.59 11.03
C GLU A 27 -16.44 16.64 12.11
N GLU A 28 -16.50 15.75 13.10
CA GLU A 28 -15.57 15.65 14.24
C GLU A 28 -14.38 14.71 13.95
N GLY A 29 -14.31 14.17 12.72
CA GLY A 29 -13.28 13.24 12.27
C GLY A 29 -13.45 11.82 12.81
N GLN A 30 -14.61 11.43 13.34
CA GLN A 30 -14.87 10.05 13.78
C GLN A 30 -15.25 9.15 12.59
N PRO A 31 -14.80 7.88 12.55
CA PRO A 31 -15.18 6.95 11.49
C PRO A 31 -16.68 6.71 11.44
N VAL A 32 -17.26 6.81 10.25
CA VAL A 32 -18.70 6.57 10.01
C VAL A 32 -18.93 5.74 8.75
N SER A 33 -20.02 4.96 8.76
CA SER A 33 -20.42 4.12 7.64
C SER A 33 -21.04 4.98 6.52
N GLY A 34 -20.24 5.42 5.54
CA GLY A 34 -20.71 6.24 4.41
C GLY A 34 -20.64 5.57 3.04
N ILE A 35 -20.10 4.35 2.95
CA ILE A 35 -19.90 3.65 1.66
C ILE A 35 -21.20 3.41 0.89
N ASP A 36 -22.31 3.11 1.58
CA ASP A 36 -23.59 2.87 0.90
C ASP A 36 -24.10 4.12 0.17
N GLU A 37 -23.79 5.31 0.67
CA GLU A 37 -24.17 6.58 0.05
C GLU A 37 -23.14 7.02 -1.00
N LEU A 38 -21.85 6.92 -0.68
CA LEU A 38 -20.78 7.41 -1.55
C LEU A 38 -20.53 6.52 -2.78
N VAL A 39 -20.79 5.22 -2.67
CA VAL A 39 -20.49 4.24 -3.73
C VAL A 39 -21.75 3.61 -4.32
N TYR A 40 -22.80 3.40 -3.52
CA TYR A 40 -24.05 2.72 -3.94
C TYR A 40 -25.29 3.61 -3.92
N GLY A 41 -25.11 4.91 -3.64
CA GLY A 41 -26.21 5.86 -3.54
C GLY A 41 -26.91 6.11 -4.88
N ASP A 42 -27.93 6.96 -4.83
CA ASP A 42 -28.72 7.33 -6.01
C ASP A 42 -27.94 8.21 -7.01
N SER A 43 -26.80 8.76 -6.59
CA SER A 43 -25.92 9.59 -7.41
C SER A 43 -24.64 8.81 -7.75
N ASP A 44 -24.36 8.65 -9.04
CA ASP A 44 -23.09 8.06 -9.48
C ASP A 44 -21.91 8.92 -9.01
N PRO A 45 -20.78 8.32 -8.60
CA PRO A 45 -19.56 9.06 -8.32
C PRO A 45 -19.17 9.95 -9.51
N PRO A 46 -18.77 11.22 -9.30
CA PRO A 46 -18.39 12.12 -10.38
C PRO A 46 -17.10 11.64 -11.07
N GLU A 47 -16.84 12.10 -12.29
CA GLU A 47 -15.50 11.95 -12.88
C GLU A 47 -14.47 12.77 -12.06
N PRO A 48 -13.23 12.28 -11.85
CA PRO A 48 -12.64 11.05 -12.37
C PRO A 48 -12.90 9.77 -11.53
N LEU A 49 -13.77 9.82 -10.51
CA LEU A 49 -14.07 8.69 -9.61
C LEU A 49 -15.01 7.65 -10.22
N ALA A 50 -15.72 7.98 -11.30
CA ALA A 50 -16.70 7.09 -11.92
C ALA A 50 -16.07 5.72 -12.30
N GLY A 51 -16.55 4.64 -11.68
CA GLY A 51 -15.99 3.29 -11.86
C GLY A 51 -14.58 3.09 -11.32
N LYS A 52 -14.08 4.05 -10.52
CA LYS A 52 -12.76 4.10 -9.90
C LYS A 52 -12.80 4.29 -8.39
N LEU A 53 -14.00 4.31 -7.84
CA LEU A 53 -14.29 4.30 -6.42
C LEU A 53 -14.74 2.89 -6.03
N ASP A 54 -13.96 2.22 -5.20
CA ASP A 54 -14.37 0.97 -4.56
C ASP A 54 -14.43 1.18 -3.04
N HIS A 55 -14.79 0.13 -2.34
CA HIS A 55 -14.89 0.07 -0.90
C HIS A 55 -14.12 -1.15 -0.41
N GLU A 56 -13.74 -1.12 0.85
CA GLU A 56 -13.17 -2.27 1.53
C GLU A 56 -14.21 -3.01 2.38
N LEU A 57 -13.76 -4.03 3.13
CA LEU A 57 -14.62 -4.79 4.03
C LEU A 57 -15.47 -3.92 4.96
N PHE A 58 -14.89 -2.84 5.49
CA PHE A 58 -15.57 -1.96 6.41
C PHE A 58 -16.25 -0.81 5.67
N GLN A 59 -17.49 -0.48 6.07
CA GLN A 59 -18.28 0.57 5.41
C GLN A 59 -17.79 2.01 5.67
N PHE A 60 -16.66 2.18 6.35
CA PHE A 60 -15.99 3.46 6.54
C PHE A 60 -14.66 3.55 5.78
N THR A 61 -14.24 2.52 5.05
CA THR A 61 -13.00 2.52 4.27
C THR A 61 -13.32 2.58 2.78
N ILE A 62 -12.81 3.61 2.12
CA ILE A 62 -13.03 3.88 0.69
C ILE A 62 -11.70 3.80 -0.06
N GLU A 63 -11.73 3.24 -1.26
CA GLU A 63 -10.56 3.13 -2.13
C GLU A 63 -10.80 3.95 -3.40
N THR A 64 -9.83 4.78 -3.75
CA THR A 64 -9.81 5.44 -5.06
C THR A 64 -8.69 4.90 -5.92
N GLN A 65 -8.93 4.83 -7.22
CA GLN A 65 -7.94 4.45 -8.21
C GLN A 65 -7.73 5.60 -9.20
N THR A 66 -6.49 5.91 -9.53
CA THR A 66 -6.22 6.83 -10.64
C THR A 66 -6.70 6.22 -11.97
N PRO A 67 -6.97 7.04 -13.00
CA PRO A 67 -6.92 6.53 -14.36
C PRO A 67 -5.53 5.93 -14.65
N LEU A 68 -5.43 5.21 -15.76
CA LEU A 68 -4.12 4.78 -16.26
C LEU A 68 -3.30 6.03 -16.62
N ILE A 69 -2.12 6.14 -16.03
CA ILE A 69 -1.20 7.26 -16.23
C ILE A 69 -0.11 6.80 -17.19
N GLU A 70 0.05 7.52 -18.30
CA GLU A 70 0.99 7.17 -19.38
C GLU A 70 2.43 7.59 -19.06
N ASP A 71 2.60 8.75 -18.43
CA ASP A 71 3.89 9.32 -18.04
C ASP A 71 3.87 9.68 -16.54
N VAL A 72 4.92 9.32 -15.82
CA VAL A 72 5.06 9.64 -14.39
C VAL A 72 5.03 11.14 -14.11
N ALA A 73 5.39 11.98 -15.10
CA ALA A 73 5.28 13.43 -14.99
C ALA A 73 3.83 13.92 -14.77
N ASP A 74 2.83 13.15 -15.21
CA ASP A 74 1.40 13.48 -15.07
C ASP A 74 0.80 12.94 -13.75
N ALA A 75 1.59 12.23 -12.94
CA ALA A 75 1.09 11.55 -11.74
C ALA A 75 0.51 12.50 -10.70
N GLU A 76 1.17 13.63 -10.46
CA GLU A 76 0.72 14.65 -9.49
C GLU A 76 -0.66 15.20 -9.84
N GLU A 77 -0.88 15.57 -11.11
CA GLU A 77 -2.15 16.12 -11.58
C GLU A 77 -3.30 15.12 -11.37
N HIS A 78 -3.08 13.85 -11.74
CA HIS A 78 -4.10 12.82 -11.57
C HIS A 78 -4.40 12.49 -10.11
N LEU A 79 -3.38 12.44 -9.25
CA LEU A 79 -3.55 12.20 -7.82
C LEU A 79 -4.36 13.32 -7.16
N LEU A 80 -4.03 14.57 -7.45
CA LEU A 80 -4.75 15.73 -6.91
C LEU A 80 -6.19 15.75 -7.41
N ALA A 81 -6.43 15.54 -8.70
CA ALA A 81 -7.77 15.53 -9.27
C ALA A 81 -8.68 14.45 -8.65
N VAL A 82 -8.15 13.24 -8.40
CA VAL A 82 -8.90 12.16 -7.75
C VAL A 82 -9.20 12.50 -6.29
N ARG A 83 -8.22 13.00 -5.54
CA ARG A 83 -8.39 13.39 -4.13
C ARG A 83 -9.38 14.55 -3.97
N GLU A 84 -9.27 15.58 -4.79
CA GLU A 84 -10.19 16.73 -4.80
C GLU A 84 -11.62 16.27 -5.09
N ALA A 85 -11.82 15.45 -6.13
CA ALA A 85 -13.14 14.91 -6.46
C ALA A 85 -13.70 14.02 -5.33
N LEU A 86 -12.86 13.24 -4.65
CA LEU A 86 -13.27 12.44 -3.49
C LEU A 86 -13.75 13.31 -2.33
N VAL A 87 -12.99 14.35 -1.99
CA VAL A 87 -13.35 15.29 -0.92
C VAL A 87 -14.65 16.01 -1.26
N GLU A 88 -14.77 16.58 -2.47
CA GLU A 88 -15.99 17.27 -2.90
C GLU A 88 -17.21 16.34 -2.90
N HIS A 89 -17.06 15.11 -3.38
CA HIS A 89 -18.13 14.11 -3.38
C HIS A 89 -18.57 13.75 -1.95
N ALA A 90 -17.62 13.56 -1.04
CA ALA A 90 -17.91 13.29 0.36
C ALA A 90 -18.63 14.46 1.04
N GLU A 91 -18.18 15.69 0.80
CA GLU A 91 -18.79 16.91 1.36
C GLU A 91 -20.24 17.10 0.88
N THR A 92 -20.55 16.72 -0.37
CA THR A 92 -21.94 16.78 -0.88
C THR A 92 -22.90 15.82 -0.18
N HIS A 93 -22.36 14.83 0.54
CA HIS A 93 -23.10 13.84 1.34
C HIS A 93 -22.89 14.06 2.85
N ASP A 94 -22.44 15.25 3.28
CA ASP A 94 -22.20 15.61 4.69
C ASP A 94 -21.12 14.74 5.39
N TYR A 95 -20.17 14.17 4.63
CA TYR A 95 -19.01 13.45 5.14
C TYR A 95 -17.71 14.24 4.92
N ARG A 96 -16.66 13.85 5.64
CA ARG A 96 -15.26 14.27 5.40
C ARG A 96 -14.41 13.02 5.14
N ILE A 97 -13.18 13.24 4.64
CA ILE A 97 -12.23 12.17 4.31
C ILE A 97 -10.97 12.32 5.13
N ALA A 98 -10.52 11.24 5.76
CA ALA A 98 -9.27 11.20 6.53
C ALA A 98 -8.31 10.13 6.00
N ALA A 99 -7.00 10.36 6.14
CA ALA A 99 -5.96 9.48 5.61
C ALA A 99 -4.90 9.14 6.66
N ALA A 100 -4.72 7.85 6.93
CA ALA A 100 -3.65 7.30 7.76
C ALA A 100 -3.55 5.78 7.55
N GLY A 101 -2.44 5.15 7.90
CA GLY A 101 -2.37 3.69 7.81
C GLY A 101 -3.40 2.95 8.69
N LEU A 102 -3.77 3.57 9.81
CA LEU A 102 -4.88 3.20 10.70
C LEU A 102 -5.51 4.48 11.24
N HIS A 103 -6.84 4.56 11.23
CA HIS A 103 -7.52 5.63 11.95
C HIS A 103 -7.31 5.44 13.47
N PRO A 104 -6.81 6.47 14.21
CA PRO A 104 -6.32 6.29 15.57
C PRO A 104 -7.40 5.83 16.55
N GLU A 105 -8.64 6.25 16.34
CA GLU A 105 -9.78 5.93 17.21
C GLU A 105 -10.78 4.94 16.59
N ALA A 106 -10.49 4.37 15.41
CA ALA A 106 -11.37 3.33 14.85
C ALA A 106 -11.37 2.09 15.76
N ARG A 107 -12.58 1.73 16.22
CA ARG A 107 -12.82 0.55 17.05
C ARG A 107 -13.59 -0.47 16.24
N TRP A 108 -12.90 -1.43 15.65
CA TRP A 108 -13.49 -2.40 14.72
C TRP A 108 -14.73 -3.16 15.25
N ARG A 109 -14.89 -3.30 16.58
CA ARG A 109 -16.07 -3.93 17.20
C ARG A 109 -17.33 -3.09 17.17
N GLU A 110 -17.19 -1.79 16.94
CA GLU A 110 -18.24 -0.79 16.94
C GLU A 110 -18.60 -0.35 15.50
N LEU A 111 -17.90 -0.89 14.48
CA LEU A 111 -17.99 -0.48 13.08
C LEU A 111 -18.71 -1.54 12.23
N ASP A 112 -19.44 -1.09 11.22
CA ASP A 112 -20.22 -1.96 10.34
C ASP A 112 -19.34 -2.60 9.24
N HIS A 113 -19.65 -3.85 8.91
CA HIS A 113 -19.06 -4.55 7.77
C HIS A 113 -19.98 -4.42 6.55
N ALA A 114 -19.40 -4.34 5.36
CA ALA A 114 -20.13 -4.40 4.10
C ALA A 114 -20.83 -5.76 3.94
N GLU A 115 -22.08 -5.73 3.48
CA GLU A 115 -22.93 -6.92 3.39
C GLU A 115 -22.82 -7.68 2.05
N LYS A 116 -21.96 -7.23 1.13
CA LYS A 116 -21.87 -7.86 -0.20
C LYS A 116 -21.37 -9.31 -0.14
N PRO A 117 -21.76 -10.17 -1.12
CA PRO A 117 -21.38 -11.58 -1.13
C PRO A 117 -19.87 -11.85 -0.99
N ARG A 118 -19.01 -11.06 -1.68
CA ARG A 118 -17.54 -11.22 -1.61
C ARG A 118 -17.00 -11.05 -0.18
N TYR A 119 -17.50 -10.07 0.57
CA TYR A 119 -17.02 -9.82 1.93
C TYR A 119 -17.58 -10.81 2.92
N ARG A 120 -18.84 -11.25 2.74
CA ARG A 120 -19.40 -12.34 3.54
C ARG A 120 -18.57 -13.62 3.37
N SER A 121 -18.19 -13.96 2.14
CA SER A 121 -17.28 -15.08 1.83
C SER A 121 -15.93 -14.93 2.55
N GLN A 122 -15.30 -13.76 2.48
CA GLN A 122 -14.03 -13.50 3.18
C GLN A 122 -14.16 -13.57 4.71
N LEU A 123 -15.21 -12.96 5.30
CA LEU A 123 -15.47 -13.04 6.74
C LEU A 123 -15.68 -14.49 7.20
N GLU A 124 -16.47 -15.26 6.45
CA GLU A 124 -16.71 -16.67 6.74
C GLU A 124 -15.43 -17.52 6.66
N ARG A 125 -14.56 -17.27 5.66
CA ARG A 125 -13.33 -18.04 5.48
C ARG A 125 -12.19 -17.63 6.42
N ILE A 126 -11.99 -16.32 6.60
CA ILE A 126 -10.80 -15.79 7.31
C ILE A 126 -11.09 -15.56 8.79
N GLN A 127 -12.34 -15.24 9.16
CA GLN A 127 -12.77 -15.04 10.54
C GLN A 127 -12.04 -13.87 11.22
N TYR A 128 -11.61 -14.06 12.47
CA TYR A 128 -11.16 -13.01 13.38
C TYR A 128 -10.10 -12.04 12.83
N PRO A 129 -9.10 -12.46 12.03
CA PRO A 129 -8.18 -11.54 11.36
C PRO A 129 -8.88 -10.53 10.43
N GLN A 130 -9.88 -10.96 9.67
CA GLN A 130 -10.60 -10.08 8.74
C GLN A 130 -11.53 -9.12 9.48
N HIS A 131 -12.20 -9.59 10.54
CA HIS A 131 -13.03 -8.75 11.42
C HIS A 131 -12.33 -7.56 12.09
N ARG A 132 -11.01 -7.48 12.02
CA ARG A 132 -10.23 -6.39 12.64
C ARG A 132 -9.36 -5.63 11.64
N ASN A 133 -9.53 -5.89 10.35
CA ASN A 133 -8.71 -5.33 9.28
C ASN A 133 -9.20 -3.93 8.87
N THR A 134 -8.93 -2.93 9.71
CA THR A 134 -9.31 -1.53 9.48
C THR A 134 -8.18 -0.73 8.81
N THR A 135 -7.38 -1.38 7.97
CA THR A 135 -6.14 -0.82 7.42
C THR A 135 -6.41 0.02 6.19
N ALA A 136 -5.61 1.07 5.99
CA ALA A 136 -5.58 1.83 4.74
C ALA A 136 -4.14 1.95 4.21
N GLY A 137 -3.93 1.66 2.94
CA GLY A 137 -2.64 1.63 2.25
C GLY A 137 -2.51 2.59 1.08
N LEU A 138 -1.29 2.67 0.58
CA LEU A 138 -0.96 3.23 -0.73
C LEU A 138 -0.42 2.08 -1.58
N HIS A 139 -1.06 1.82 -2.73
CA HIS A 139 -0.60 0.84 -3.69
C HIS A 139 -0.14 1.54 -4.97
N VAL A 140 1.05 1.16 -5.44
CA VAL A 140 1.62 1.72 -6.68
C VAL A 140 1.85 0.58 -7.65
N HIS A 141 1.16 0.64 -8.79
CA HIS A 141 1.32 -0.26 -9.93
C HIS A 141 2.21 0.40 -10.98
N VAL A 142 3.27 -0.30 -11.38
CA VAL A 142 4.12 0.11 -12.50
C VAL A 142 4.05 -0.95 -13.60
N GLY A 143 3.70 -0.55 -14.82
CA GLY A 143 3.62 -1.42 -16.00
C GLY A 143 4.96 -2.05 -16.33
N VAL A 144 4.94 -3.34 -16.65
CA VAL A 144 6.11 -4.09 -17.10
C VAL A 144 5.75 -4.89 -18.36
N ASP A 145 6.61 -4.79 -19.37
CA ASP A 145 6.41 -5.37 -20.71
C ASP A 145 6.95 -6.79 -20.90
N ASP A 146 7.40 -7.42 -19.81
CA ASP A 146 7.81 -8.82 -19.80
C ASP A 146 7.43 -9.46 -18.44
N PRO A 147 6.73 -10.61 -18.45
CA PRO A 147 6.35 -11.34 -17.23
C PRO A 147 7.52 -11.90 -16.41
N GLU A 148 8.59 -12.37 -17.06
CA GLU A 148 9.81 -12.84 -16.39
C GLU A 148 10.54 -11.66 -15.73
N LYS A 149 10.60 -10.54 -16.44
CA LYS A 149 11.09 -9.26 -15.91
C LYS A 149 10.27 -8.82 -14.69
N ALA A 150 8.95 -8.91 -14.74
CA ALA A 150 8.08 -8.54 -13.61
C ALA A 150 8.36 -9.39 -12.35
N VAL A 151 8.54 -10.71 -12.49
CA VAL A 151 8.94 -11.59 -11.37
C VAL A 151 10.33 -11.25 -10.86
N TRP A 152 11.27 -10.98 -11.76
CA TRP A 152 12.63 -10.59 -11.36
C TRP A 152 12.62 -9.29 -10.56
N ILE A 153 11.95 -8.25 -11.05
CA ILE A 153 11.79 -6.95 -10.38
C ILE A 153 11.14 -7.14 -9.00
N ALA A 154 10.01 -7.86 -8.93
CA ALA A 154 9.33 -8.12 -7.67
C ALA A 154 10.22 -8.85 -6.65
N ASN A 155 11.07 -9.78 -7.10
CA ASN A 155 12.03 -10.48 -6.24
C ASN A 155 13.10 -9.56 -5.65
N GLU A 156 13.61 -8.61 -6.45
CA GLU A 156 14.66 -7.67 -6.06
C GLU A 156 14.13 -6.55 -5.15
N LEU A 157 12.91 -6.05 -5.43
CA LEU A 157 12.25 -5.01 -4.65
C LEU A 157 11.98 -5.42 -3.20
N ARG A 158 11.94 -6.72 -2.88
CA ARG A 158 11.73 -7.20 -1.51
C ARG A 158 12.70 -6.61 -0.49
N TRP A 159 13.92 -6.28 -0.90
CA TRP A 159 14.92 -5.63 -0.05
C TRP A 159 14.68 -4.14 0.17
N ASP A 160 13.93 -3.50 -0.71
CA ASP A 160 13.62 -2.07 -0.65
C ASP A 160 12.27 -1.81 0.06
N LEU A 161 11.41 -2.84 0.21
CA LEU A 161 10.13 -2.72 0.92
C LEU A 161 10.26 -2.29 2.39
N PRO A 162 11.20 -2.82 3.21
CA PRO A 162 11.29 -2.38 4.60
C PRO A 162 11.69 -0.91 4.75
N PRO A 163 12.67 -0.36 4.00
CA PRO A 163 12.90 1.08 3.93
C PRO A 163 11.66 1.90 3.52
N LEU A 164 10.92 1.47 2.48
CA LEU A 164 9.68 2.15 2.05
C LEU A 164 8.62 2.15 3.17
N LEU A 165 8.39 1.01 3.82
CA LEU A 165 7.48 0.91 4.96
C LEU A 165 7.92 1.84 6.11
N ALA A 166 9.22 1.86 6.42
CA ALA A 166 9.77 2.71 7.47
C ALA A 166 9.54 4.20 7.18
N LEU A 167 9.80 4.64 5.94
CA LEU A 167 9.55 6.01 5.48
C LEU A 167 8.07 6.38 5.59
N SER A 168 7.18 5.48 5.16
CA SER A 168 5.73 5.72 5.11
C SER A 168 5.04 5.63 6.47
N ALA A 169 5.70 5.14 7.52
CA ALA A 169 5.05 4.75 8.77
C ALA A 169 4.18 5.86 9.38
N ASN A 170 2.86 5.68 9.30
CA ASN A 170 1.83 6.67 9.58
C ASN A 170 0.62 6.04 10.29
N SER A 171 0.85 5.05 11.17
CA SER A 171 -0.21 4.34 11.88
C SER A 171 0.19 3.86 13.28
N PRO A 172 0.60 4.74 14.21
CA PRO A 172 1.05 4.34 15.53
C PRO A 172 -0.06 3.88 16.49
N PHE A 173 -1.31 4.27 16.23
CA PHE A 173 -2.46 3.99 17.10
C PHE A 173 -3.35 2.87 16.53
N TRP A 174 -3.98 2.10 17.43
CA TRP A 174 -5.01 1.12 17.07
C TRP A 174 -6.04 0.99 18.20
N ASN A 175 -7.33 1.12 17.89
CA ASN A 175 -8.43 1.17 18.88
C ASN A 175 -8.23 2.22 20.00
N GLY A 176 -7.63 3.37 19.69
CA GLY A 176 -7.37 4.44 20.66
C GLY A 176 -6.12 4.25 21.53
N PHE A 177 -5.30 3.23 21.26
CA PHE A 177 -4.07 2.97 22.03
C PHE A 177 -2.82 3.18 21.17
N ASP A 178 -1.81 3.86 21.72
CA ASP A 178 -0.47 3.84 21.13
C ASP A 178 0.07 2.41 21.24
N THR A 179 0.31 1.80 20.08
CA THR A 179 0.74 0.42 19.97
C THR A 179 2.23 0.22 20.30
N GLY A 180 2.99 1.32 20.34
CA GLY A 180 4.45 1.29 20.35
C GLY A 180 5.08 0.93 19.00
N LEU A 181 4.29 0.75 17.92
CA LEU A 181 4.76 0.55 16.55
C LEU A 181 4.75 1.87 15.77
N ALA A 182 5.61 2.02 14.78
CA ALA A 182 5.55 3.15 13.84
C ALA A 182 4.46 2.93 12.78
N SER A 183 4.36 1.69 12.26
CA SER A 183 3.23 1.24 11.44
C SER A 183 2.58 0.02 12.10
N ALA A 184 1.48 0.22 12.82
CA ALA A 184 0.67 -0.90 13.30
C ALA A 184 -0.16 -1.51 12.18
N ARG A 185 -0.47 -0.75 11.12
CA ARG A 185 -1.13 -1.23 9.89
C ARG A 185 -0.47 -2.51 9.39
N ALA A 186 0.85 -2.49 9.21
CA ALA A 186 1.62 -3.62 8.69
C ALA A 186 1.37 -4.90 9.50
N LYS A 187 1.27 -4.81 10.83
CA LYS A 187 1.02 -5.98 11.68
C LYS A 187 -0.43 -6.40 11.70
N ILE A 188 -1.39 -5.47 11.65
CA ILE A 188 -2.81 -5.85 11.57
C ILE A 188 -3.06 -6.60 10.27
N PHE A 189 -2.59 -6.06 9.14
CA PHE A 189 -2.75 -6.65 7.82
C PHE A 189 -2.07 -8.03 7.70
N GLU A 190 -0.86 -8.19 8.22
CA GLU A 190 -0.12 -9.48 8.21
C GLU A 190 -0.79 -10.64 8.93
N ASN A 191 -1.86 -10.42 9.70
CA ASN A 191 -2.61 -11.53 10.29
C ASN A 191 -3.59 -12.18 9.30
N LEU A 192 -3.82 -11.57 8.14
CA LEU A 192 -4.55 -12.17 7.06
C LEU A 192 -3.71 -13.30 6.41
N PRO A 193 -4.35 -14.37 5.91
CA PRO A 193 -3.63 -15.41 5.17
C PRO A 193 -3.06 -14.84 3.87
N ASN A 194 -1.95 -15.41 3.40
CA ASN A 194 -1.30 -15.01 2.12
C ASN A 194 -0.80 -13.57 2.08
N THR A 195 -0.55 -12.97 3.25
CA THR A 195 -0.15 -11.57 3.38
C THR A 195 1.32 -11.41 3.75
N GLY A 196 1.92 -10.31 3.30
CA GLY A 196 3.24 -9.86 3.73
C GLY A 196 4.35 -10.18 2.75
N MET A 197 5.56 -10.37 3.25
CA MET A 197 6.75 -10.52 2.40
C MET A 197 6.72 -11.82 1.58
N PRO A 198 6.70 -11.77 0.24
CA PRO A 198 6.69 -12.98 -0.57
C PRO A 198 8.04 -13.71 -0.55
N THR A 199 7.96 -15.04 -0.66
CA THR A 199 9.13 -15.86 -0.97
C THR A 199 9.58 -15.59 -2.41
N ARG A 200 10.87 -15.76 -2.68
CA ARG A 200 11.42 -15.64 -4.03
C ARG A 200 10.75 -16.63 -4.98
N PHE A 201 10.28 -16.17 -6.12
CA PHE A 201 9.86 -17.02 -7.23
C PHE A 201 11.01 -17.20 -8.23
N ALA A 202 11.10 -18.38 -8.85
CA ALA A 202 12.19 -18.68 -9.79
C ALA A 202 12.03 -17.94 -11.11
N ASP A 203 10.81 -17.91 -11.62
CA ASP A 203 10.37 -17.43 -12.93
C ASP A 203 8.85 -17.14 -12.87
N TYR A 204 8.31 -16.58 -13.96
CA TYR A 204 6.88 -16.33 -14.10
C TYR A 204 6.05 -17.61 -13.99
N GLU A 205 6.51 -18.71 -14.59
CA GLU A 205 5.79 -19.99 -14.54
C GLU A 205 5.62 -20.48 -13.08
N ALA A 206 6.61 -20.28 -12.22
CA ALA A 206 6.52 -20.61 -10.81
C ALA A 206 5.51 -19.74 -10.06
N PHE A 207 5.47 -18.44 -10.35
CA PHE A 207 4.50 -17.53 -9.78
C PHE A 207 3.07 -17.89 -10.24
N GLU A 208 2.87 -18.04 -11.55
CA GLU A 208 1.57 -18.40 -12.14
C GLU A 208 1.05 -19.75 -11.61
N ARG A 209 1.91 -20.77 -11.50
CA ARG A 209 1.55 -22.06 -10.89
C ARG A 209 1.13 -21.91 -9.42
N TYR A 210 1.76 -21.01 -8.68
CA TYR A 210 1.39 -20.75 -7.29
C TYR A 210 0.03 -20.06 -7.21
N GLU A 211 -0.15 -18.95 -7.95
CA GLU A 211 -1.42 -18.22 -8.02
C GLU A 211 -2.58 -19.14 -8.41
N ARG A 212 -2.43 -19.87 -9.52
CA ARG A 212 -3.42 -20.85 -9.99
C ARG A 212 -3.74 -21.90 -8.93
N ARG A 213 -2.73 -22.44 -8.25
CA ARG A 213 -2.95 -23.43 -7.18
C ARG A 213 -3.73 -22.83 -6.01
N MET A 214 -3.48 -21.57 -5.66
CA MET A 214 -4.19 -20.92 -4.55
C MET A 214 -5.68 -20.79 -4.85
N VAL A 215 -6.03 -20.43 -6.10
CA VAL A 215 -7.43 -20.36 -6.57
C VAL A 215 -8.04 -21.76 -6.69
N GLU A 216 -7.41 -22.69 -7.41
CA GLU A 216 -7.95 -24.04 -7.68
C GLU A 216 -8.18 -24.87 -6.41
N GLN A 217 -7.41 -24.62 -5.34
CA GLN A 217 -7.58 -25.29 -4.04
C GLN A 217 -8.55 -24.56 -3.10
N GLY A 218 -9.16 -23.45 -3.53
CA GLY A 218 -10.06 -22.63 -2.71
C GLY A 218 -9.38 -21.94 -1.53
N SER A 219 -8.04 -21.77 -1.58
CA SER A 219 -7.30 -21.02 -0.57
C SER A 219 -7.58 -19.52 -0.68
N VAL A 220 -7.81 -19.05 -1.91
CA VAL A 220 -8.26 -17.70 -2.25
C VAL A 220 -9.44 -17.77 -3.22
N GLU A 221 -10.31 -16.77 -3.21
CA GLU A 221 -11.42 -16.64 -4.17
C GLU A 221 -10.91 -16.21 -5.55
N ASP A 222 -9.98 -15.25 -5.57
CA ASP A 222 -9.27 -14.81 -6.77
C ASP A 222 -7.84 -14.32 -6.45
N ARG A 223 -7.09 -13.96 -7.49
CA ARG A 223 -5.71 -13.46 -7.38
C ARG A 223 -5.53 -12.24 -6.47
N GLY A 224 -6.58 -11.43 -6.31
CA GLY A 224 -6.57 -10.21 -5.51
C GLY A 224 -6.25 -10.48 -4.04
N GLU A 225 -6.61 -11.66 -3.54
CA GLU A 225 -6.35 -12.09 -2.16
C GLU A 225 -4.94 -12.66 -1.93
N LEU A 226 -4.04 -12.53 -2.90
CA LEU A 226 -2.60 -12.66 -2.66
C LEU A 226 -2.03 -11.33 -2.20
N TRP A 227 -2.22 -11.00 -0.92
CA TRP A 227 -1.85 -9.71 -0.33
C TRP A 227 -0.35 -9.58 -0.01
N PHE A 228 0.51 -9.94 -0.95
CA PHE A 228 1.94 -9.77 -0.81
C PHE A 228 2.32 -8.29 -0.81
N ASP A 229 3.35 -7.92 -0.04
CA ASP A 229 3.84 -6.53 0.02
C ASP A 229 4.37 -6.02 -1.34
N VAL A 230 4.77 -6.95 -2.22
CA VAL A 230 5.06 -6.74 -3.64
C VAL A 230 4.58 -7.95 -4.44
N ARG A 231 4.00 -7.75 -5.62
CA ARG A 231 3.65 -8.85 -6.53
C ARG A 231 3.65 -8.44 -8.01
N PRO A 232 3.96 -9.36 -8.94
CA PRO A 232 3.47 -9.24 -10.30
C PRO A 232 1.94 -9.31 -10.29
N HIS A 233 1.27 -8.30 -10.83
CA HIS A 233 -0.17 -8.27 -10.96
C HIS A 233 -0.58 -8.81 -12.33
N THR A 234 -0.87 -10.11 -12.39
CA THR A 234 -1.13 -10.86 -13.64
C THR A 234 -2.35 -10.37 -14.41
N GLY A 235 -3.29 -9.70 -13.74
CA GLY A 235 -4.46 -9.08 -14.37
C GLY A 235 -4.16 -7.75 -15.08
N HIS A 236 -3.12 -7.02 -14.64
CA HIS A 236 -2.80 -5.68 -15.15
C HIS A 236 -1.47 -5.61 -15.90
N GLY A 237 -0.61 -6.64 -15.79
CA GLY A 237 0.73 -6.60 -16.37
C GLY A 237 1.70 -5.67 -15.64
N THR A 238 1.50 -5.50 -14.33
CA THR A 238 2.27 -4.55 -13.53
C THR A 238 3.09 -5.26 -12.45
N VAL A 239 4.06 -4.57 -11.88
CA VAL A 239 4.58 -4.88 -10.54
C VAL A 239 3.92 -3.91 -9.58
N GLU A 240 3.29 -4.46 -8.55
CA GLU A 240 2.49 -3.74 -7.57
C GLU A 240 3.20 -3.74 -6.22
N ILE A 241 3.41 -2.55 -5.64
CA ILE A 241 4.00 -2.34 -4.32
C ILE A 241 2.89 -1.90 -3.37
N ARG A 242 2.74 -2.61 -2.24
CA ARG A 242 1.61 -2.44 -1.28
C ARG A 242 2.05 -2.18 0.16
N ALA A 243 3.36 -2.13 0.39
CA ALA A 243 3.94 -1.95 1.72
C ALA A 243 3.60 -0.61 2.39
N PRO A 244 3.56 0.55 1.69
CA PRO A 244 3.36 1.84 2.35
C PRO A 244 2.01 1.99 3.07
N ASP A 245 2.03 2.67 4.22
CA ASP A 245 0.81 3.17 4.87
C ASP A 245 0.17 4.29 4.02
N ALA A 246 -1.15 4.46 4.10
CA ALA A 246 -1.83 5.63 3.52
C ALA A 246 -1.32 6.96 4.13
N GLN A 247 -1.27 8.01 3.32
CA GLN A 247 -0.71 9.32 3.66
C GLN A 247 -1.74 10.43 3.46
N ALA A 248 -1.82 11.38 4.40
CA ALA A 248 -2.66 12.57 4.23
C ALA A 248 -2.06 13.57 3.25
N ASP A 249 -0.75 13.80 3.32
CA ASP A 249 -0.08 14.78 2.46
C ASP A 249 0.12 14.22 1.04
N PRO A 250 -0.48 14.82 -0.01
CA PRO A 250 -0.31 14.35 -1.39
C PRO A 250 1.14 14.44 -1.89
N ALA A 251 1.95 15.38 -1.37
CA ALA A 251 3.36 15.47 -1.76
C ALA A 251 4.17 14.25 -1.28
N VAL A 252 3.78 13.65 -0.15
CA VAL A 252 4.39 12.40 0.33
C VAL A 252 4.01 11.23 -0.57
N VAL A 253 2.75 11.18 -1.05
CA VAL A 253 2.29 10.16 -1.99
C VAL A 253 3.02 10.27 -3.32
N GLN A 254 3.14 11.48 -3.86
CA GLN A 254 3.90 11.74 -5.08
C GLN A 254 5.36 11.25 -4.96
N ALA A 255 6.02 11.53 -3.83
CA ALA A 255 7.39 11.08 -3.61
C ALA A 255 7.52 9.54 -3.62
N PHE A 256 6.53 8.82 -3.07
CA PHE A 256 6.48 7.36 -3.18
C PHE A 256 6.23 6.89 -4.61
N VAL A 257 5.30 7.50 -5.34
CA VAL A 257 4.98 7.15 -6.72
C VAL A 257 6.19 7.33 -7.63
N GLU A 258 6.85 8.49 -7.58
CA GLU A 258 8.06 8.79 -8.37
C GLU A 258 9.21 7.86 -8.00
N GLY A 259 9.47 7.66 -6.71
CA GLY A 259 10.54 6.79 -6.24
C GLY A 259 10.33 5.33 -6.63
N ILE A 260 9.13 4.79 -6.44
CA ILE A 260 8.78 3.41 -6.80
C ILE A 260 8.83 3.21 -8.31
N HIS A 261 8.32 4.17 -9.10
CA HIS A 261 8.42 4.14 -10.55
C HIS A 261 9.87 4.04 -11.00
N ALA A 262 10.73 4.97 -10.54
CA ALA A 262 12.15 4.99 -10.89
C ALA A 262 12.89 3.71 -10.44
N MET A 263 12.52 3.12 -9.30
CA MET A 263 13.06 1.83 -8.86
C MET A 263 12.67 0.67 -9.79
N VAL A 264 11.43 0.64 -10.29
CA VAL A 264 10.99 -0.38 -11.25
C VAL A 264 11.67 -0.19 -12.60
N ILE A 265 11.84 1.06 -13.08
CA ILE A 265 12.57 1.35 -14.32
C ILE A 265 14.05 0.92 -14.20
N ASP A 266 14.78 1.30 -13.16
CA ASP A 266 16.19 0.89 -12.97
C ASP A 266 16.32 -0.64 -12.91
N LEU A 267 15.41 -1.34 -12.23
CA LEU A 267 15.43 -2.80 -12.17
C LEU A 267 15.08 -3.43 -13.54
N ALA A 268 14.17 -2.84 -14.31
CA ALA A 268 13.87 -3.28 -15.67
C ALA A 268 15.09 -3.16 -16.60
N GLU A 269 15.80 -2.03 -16.55
CA GLU A 269 17.02 -1.81 -17.33
C GLU A 269 18.12 -2.82 -16.96
N ARG A 270 18.33 -3.07 -15.66
CA ARG A 270 19.28 -4.09 -15.18
C ARG A 270 18.94 -5.50 -15.66
N TYR A 271 17.66 -5.83 -15.70
CA TYR A 271 17.21 -7.13 -16.21
C TYR A 271 17.58 -7.30 -17.69
N GLU A 272 17.37 -6.26 -18.51
CA GLU A 272 17.73 -6.26 -19.94
C GLU A 272 19.25 -6.36 -20.15
N ASP A 273 20.04 -5.73 -19.28
CA ASP A 273 21.50 -5.85 -19.26
C ASP A 273 22.00 -7.22 -18.79
N GLY A 274 21.10 -8.13 -18.40
CA GLY A 274 21.43 -9.47 -17.91
C GLY A 274 22.15 -9.45 -16.56
N ALA A 275 21.86 -8.44 -15.73
CA ALA A 275 22.47 -8.30 -14.42
C ALA A 275 22.21 -9.54 -13.54
N GLU A 276 23.24 -9.95 -12.80
CA GLU A 276 23.02 -10.90 -11.71
C GLU A 276 22.16 -10.28 -10.61
N ARG A 277 21.50 -11.15 -9.83
CA ARG A 277 20.74 -10.74 -8.64
C ARG A 277 21.56 -9.85 -7.71
N LEU A 278 20.91 -8.92 -7.03
CA LEU A 278 21.56 -8.03 -6.08
C LEU A 278 21.71 -8.75 -4.73
N GLY A 279 22.75 -9.59 -4.64
CA GLY A 279 23.19 -10.20 -3.39
C GLY A 279 23.08 -11.73 -3.31
N PRO A 280 23.54 -12.33 -2.20
CA PRO A 280 23.43 -13.76 -1.95
C PRO A 280 21.98 -14.25 -1.89
N GLY A 281 21.78 -15.55 -2.14
CA GLY A 281 20.49 -16.22 -2.00
C GLY A 281 20.11 -16.41 -0.53
N LEU A 282 19.84 -15.30 0.15
CA LEU A 282 19.54 -15.26 1.57
C LEU A 282 18.14 -15.78 1.88
N ARG A 283 17.98 -16.20 3.13
CA ARG A 283 16.72 -16.65 3.71
C ARG A 283 15.71 -15.49 3.80
N ARG A 284 14.43 -15.80 3.55
CA ARG A 284 13.34 -14.80 3.62
C ARG A 284 13.20 -14.18 5.01
N GLU A 285 13.52 -14.93 6.05
CA GLU A 285 13.37 -14.48 7.44
C GLU A 285 14.19 -13.22 7.77
N LEU A 286 15.26 -12.93 7.02
CA LEU A 286 15.98 -11.65 7.15
C LEU A 286 15.16 -10.46 6.63
N LEU A 287 14.36 -10.66 5.57
CA LEU A 287 13.41 -9.67 5.09
C LEU A 287 12.28 -9.45 6.10
N ASP A 288 11.79 -10.53 6.72
CA ASP A 288 10.76 -10.46 7.78
C ASP A 288 11.30 -9.68 9.01
N GLU A 289 12.56 -9.91 9.38
CA GLU A 289 13.25 -9.14 10.43
C GLU A 289 13.38 -7.65 10.03
N ASN A 290 13.80 -7.36 8.81
CA ASN A 290 13.87 -5.97 8.32
C ASN A 290 12.50 -5.30 8.34
N LYS A 291 11.44 -6.00 7.91
CA LYS A 291 10.07 -5.51 7.97
C LYS A 291 9.62 -5.26 9.41
N TRP A 292 9.99 -6.13 10.36
CA TRP A 292 9.74 -5.89 11.78
C TRP A 292 10.43 -4.61 12.28
N ARG A 293 11.70 -4.40 11.91
CA ARG A 293 12.43 -3.19 12.31
C ARG A 293 11.80 -1.92 11.75
N ALA A 294 11.38 -1.94 10.48
CA ALA A 294 10.60 -0.86 9.87
C ALA A 294 9.28 -0.61 10.63
N THR A 295 8.51 -1.66 10.85
CA THR A 295 7.23 -1.63 11.58
C THR A 295 7.40 -0.99 12.96
N ARG A 296 8.43 -1.41 13.71
CA ARG A 296 8.63 -1.00 15.10
C ARG A 296 9.26 0.38 15.25
N HIS A 297 10.24 0.71 14.40
CA HIS A 297 11.12 1.86 14.60
C HIS A 297 10.93 2.98 13.57
N GLY A 298 10.22 2.73 12.46
CA GLY A 298 9.98 3.74 11.42
C GLY A 298 11.30 4.36 10.97
N HIS A 299 11.38 5.70 11.01
CA HIS A 299 12.58 6.45 10.62
C HIS A 299 13.84 6.13 11.43
N ASP A 300 13.73 5.55 12.63
CA ASP A 300 14.89 5.14 13.45
C ASP A 300 15.39 3.71 13.15
N ALA A 301 14.81 3.05 12.15
CA ALA A 301 15.16 1.67 11.83
C ALA A 301 16.58 1.54 11.25
N THR A 302 17.20 0.40 11.57
CA THR A 302 18.39 -0.11 10.90
C THR A 302 18.07 -1.48 10.33
N PHE A 303 18.60 -1.82 9.16
CA PHE A 303 18.27 -3.04 8.44
C PHE A 303 19.49 -3.93 8.33
N VAL A 304 19.30 -5.25 8.33
CA VAL A 304 20.30 -6.19 7.83
C VAL A 304 20.48 -5.91 6.34
N ASP A 305 21.72 -5.67 5.91
CA ASP A 305 22.03 -5.33 4.53
C ASP A 305 21.92 -6.57 3.61
N ARG A 306 21.97 -6.36 2.29
CA ARG A 306 21.82 -7.41 1.28
C ARG A 306 22.92 -8.47 1.35
N ASP A 307 24.07 -8.17 1.97
CA ASP A 307 25.14 -9.14 2.24
C ASP A 307 24.79 -10.17 3.34
N GLY A 308 23.80 -9.85 4.20
CA GLY A 308 23.35 -10.70 5.31
C GLY A 308 24.24 -10.64 6.56
N GLU A 309 25.28 -9.80 6.57
CA GLU A 309 26.27 -9.69 7.64
C GLU A 309 26.27 -8.29 8.26
N SER A 310 26.17 -7.25 7.44
CA SER A 310 26.24 -5.85 7.86
C SER A 310 24.85 -5.27 8.14
N THR A 311 24.84 -4.08 8.71
CA THR A 311 23.61 -3.31 8.92
C THR A 311 23.71 -1.93 8.29
N VAL A 312 22.59 -1.44 7.77
CA VAL A 312 22.46 -0.15 7.11
C VAL A 312 21.36 0.68 7.79
N THR A 313 21.57 1.98 7.97
CA THR A 313 20.52 2.86 8.51
C THR A 313 19.45 3.13 7.46
N LEU A 314 18.27 3.61 7.86
CA LEU A 314 17.27 4.05 6.87
C LEU A 314 17.84 5.13 5.94
N ALA A 315 18.54 6.13 6.48
CA ALA A 315 19.12 7.21 5.70
C ALA A 315 20.09 6.68 4.63
N ASP A 316 21.03 5.81 5.02
CA ASP A 316 21.99 5.22 4.08
C ASP A 316 21.30 4.32 3.05
N ALA A 317 20.24 3.59 3.43
CA ALA A 317 19.50 2.72 2.50
C ALA A 317 18.74 3.53 1.44
N VAL A 318 18.11 4.63 1.85
CA VAL A 318 17.43 5.57 0.95
C VAL A 318 18.44 6.30 0.08
N GLU A 319 19.53 6.82 0.63
CA GLU A 319 20.59 7.47 -0.15
C GLU A 319 21.15 6.53 -1.22
N ARG A 320 21.46 5.27 -0.88
CA ARG A 320 21.89 4.26 -1.85
C ARG A 320 20.84 4.01 -2.94
N THR A 321 19.56 4.01 -2.58
CA THR A 321 18.45 3.82 -3.52
C THR A 321 18.33 5.02 -4.45
N CYS A 322 18.30 6.25 -3.93
CA CYS A 322 18.25 7.49 -4.70
C CYS A 322 19.43 7.61 -5.66
N ASN A 323 20.65 7.34 -5.18
CA ASN A 323 21.86 7.32 -6.02
C ASN A 323 21.80 6.27 -7.13
N ARG A 324 21.20 5.10 -6.85
CA ARG A 324 21.01 4.04 -7.84
C ARG A 324 20.05 4.45 -8.94
N ILE A 325 18.90 5.02 -8.57
CA ILE A 325 17.81 5.33 -9.51
C ILE A 325 17.91 6.74 -10.12
N GLY A 326 18.84 7.59 -9.62
CA GLY A 326 19.01 8.96 -10.09
C GLY A 326 17.84 9.90 -9.75
N ASN A 327 17.11 9.62 -8.66
CA ASN A 327 15.93 10.37 -8.22
C ASN A 327 15.96 10.54 -6.68
N ASP A 328 15.75 11.77 -6.21
CA ASP A 328 15.87 12.14 -4.78
C ASP A 328 14.52 12.26 -4.05
N ALA A 329 13.40 11.90 -4.69
CA ALA A 329 12.05 12.10 -4.14
C ALA A 329 11.88 11.45 -2.75
N LEU A 330 12.38 10.22 -2.57
CA LEU A 330 12.34 9.53 -1.28
C LEU A 330 13.28 10.14 -0.23
N ALA A 331 14.38 10.77 -0.63
CA ALA A 331 15.30 11.41 0.31
C ALA A 331 14.67 12.63 0.97
N ASN A 332 13.84 13.39 0.24
CA ASN A 332 13.09 14.53 0.78
C ASN A 332 12.15 14.17 1.94
N LEU A 333 11.78 12.89 2.06
CA LEU A 333 10.93 12.39 3.16
C LEU A 333 11.71 12.16 4.46
N LEU A 334 13.03 11.94 4.39
CA LEU A 334 13.88 11.74 5.58
C LEU A 334 14.05 13.01 6.41
N ASP A 335 14.03 14.16 5.74
CA ASP A 335 14.19 15.47 6.39
C ASP A 335 12.91 15.91 7.13
N GLN A 336 11.80 15.21 6.90
CA GLN A 336 10.50 15.50 7.50
C GLN A 336 10.27 14.70 8.79
N GLU A 337 9.44 15.23 9.68
CA GLU A 337 8.95 14.47 10.83
C GLU A 337 8.08 13.30 10.32
N SER A 338 8.41 12.07 10.68
CA SER A 338 7.61 10.91 10.27
C SER A 338 6.14 11.03 10.70
N GLY A 339 5.22 10.48 9.89
CA GLY A 339 3.79 10.50 10.19
C GLY A 339 3.47 9.94 11.58
N SER A 340 4.11 8.84 11.97
CA SER A 340 3.96 8.25 13.30
C SER A 340 4.46 9.14 14.45
N ARG A 341 5.54 9.90 14.27
CA ARG A 341 6.01 10.89 15.27
C ARG A 341 5.08 12.09 15.34
N ARG A 342 4.67 12.62 14.17
CA ARG A 342 3.71 13.73 14.06
C ARG A 342 2.40 13.41 14.78
N GLN A 343 1.82 12.24 14.53
CA GLN A 343 0.57 11.81 15.18
C GLN A 343 0.72 11.72 16.70
N ARG A 344 1.78 11.08 17.20
CA ARG A 344 2.06 11.02 18.65
C ARG A 344 2.23 12.41 19.27
N ARG A 345 3.01 13.29 18.63
CA ARG A 345 3.23 14.66 19.08
C ARG A 345 1.91 15.44 19.17
N ILE A 346 1.06 15.34 18.15
CA ILE A 346 -0.25 16.02 18.15
C ILE A 346 -1.14 15.45 19.26
N HIS A 347 -1.21 14.13 19.38
CA HIS A 347 -1.99 13.49 20.45
C HIS A 347 -1.54 13.90 21.86
N GLU A 348 -0.22 13.91 22.11
CA GLU A 348 0.34 14.26 23.42
C GLU A 348 0.19 15.75 23.77
N THR A 349 0.31 16.65 22.77
CA THR A 349 0.37 18.10 23.01
C THR A 349 -0.96 18.80 22.81
N ARG A 350 -1.87 18.25 22.00
CA ARG A 350 -3.15 18.87 21.62
C ARG A 350 -4.34 17.98 21.93
N GLY A 351 -4.19 16.66 21.84
CA GLY A 351 -5.23 15.69 22.19
C GLY A 351 -5.77 14.94 20.98
N ALA A 352 -6.76 14.07 21.23
CA ALA A 352 -7.32 13.19 20.20
C ALA A 352 -8.14 13.94 19.13
N ALA A 353 -8.83 15.03 19.50
CA ALA A 353 -9.63 15.81 18.55
C ALA A 353 -8.75 16.46 17.46
N GLU A 354 -7.67 17.13 17.88
CA GLU A 354 -6.70 17.72 16.96
C GLU A 354 -5.92 16.67 16.18
N LEU A 355 -5.73 15.47 16.74
CA LEU A 355 -5.16 14.36 15.97
C LEU A 355 -6.09 13.99 14.81
N ARG A 356 -7.39 13.78 15.06
CA ARG A 356 -8.36 13.46 13.99
C ARG A 356 -8.40 14.54 12.93
N GLU A 357 -8.53 15.81 13.33
CA GLU A 357 -8.53 16.94 12.39
C GLU A 357 -7.24 16.98 11.55
N SER A 358 -6.09 16.62 12.13
CA SER A 358 -4.81 16.62 11.42
C SER A 358 -4.64 15.53 10.35
N LEU A 359 -5.60 14.61 10.25
CA LEU A 359 -5.65 13.52 9.26
C LEU A 359 -6.66 13.79 8.14
N ILE A 360 -7.50 14.82 8.28
CA ILE A 360 -8.50 15.18 7.27
C ILE A 360 -7.82 15.85 6.07
N LEU A 361 -8.30 15.53 4.87
CA LEU A 361 -7.81 16.05 3.59
C LEU A 361 -8.29 17.48 3.31
#